data_AF-A0A2I0CVJ4-F1
#
_entry.id   AF-A0A2I0CVJ4-F1
#
_cell.length_a   1.000
_cell.length_b   1.000
_cell.length_c   1.000
_cell.angle_alpha   90.00
_cell.angle_beta   90.00
_cell.angle_gamma   90.00
#
_symmetry.space_group_name_H-M   'P 1'
#
loop_
_entity.id
_entity.type
_entity.pdbx_description
1 polymer ?
#
loop_
_entity_poly.entity_id
_entity_poly.type
_entity_poly.pdbx_seq_one_letter_code
_entity_poly.pdbx_strand_id
1 'polypeptide(L)'
;PLPLTTALLVFLGVLLALLAVLLVPVNFGLLPFSPDGQLGLLLVIMAIQILAMGETPLGSFRRSWFLVTIGLVFVAMGVYSCIVPGILTDLLRVMLGLLNLIGSLVLLAGRVVPMVLAMRAAPKEPVILPAPVRNLLITQTALNLIGILFGTSMLLPGLIPGLVVAAILFFNGLLLFLLAYILGTLPQEA
;
A
#
# COMPACT_ATOMS: atom_id res chain seq x y z
N PRO A 1 -6.97 18.91 14.11
CA PRO A 1 -6.17 18.76 12.88
C PRO A 1 -5.98 17.26 12.61
N LEU A 2 -6.17 16.79 11.37
CA LEU A 2 -5.93 15.37 11.05
C LEU A 2 -4.43 15.07 11.17
N PRO A 3 -4.03 13.94 11.80
CA PRO A 3 -2.66 13.46 11.73
C PRO A 3 -2.25 13.31 10.26
N LEU A 4 -1.02 13.68 9.93
CA LEU A 4 -0.50 13.64 8.55
C LEU A 4 -0.66 12.25 7.92
N THR A 5 -0.60 11.19 8.74
CA THR A 5 -0.82 9.79 8.34
C THR A 5 -2.23 9.53 7.89
N THR A 6 -3.20 9.99 8.67
CA THR A 6 -4.62 9.88 8.32
C THR A 6 -4.92 10.68 7.06
N ALA A 7 -4.35 11.87 6.92
CA ALA A 7 -4.53 12.70 5.73
C ALA A 7 -3.98 12.04 4.46
N LEU A 8 -2.76 11.49 4.51
CA LEU A 8 -2.17 10.77 3.36
C LEU A 8 -2.89 9.46 3.05
N LEU A 9 -3.40 8.74 4.07
CA LEU A 9 -4.23 7.55 3.87
C LEU A 9 -5.53 7.87 3.16
N VAL A 10 -6.23 8.93 3.57
CA VAL A 10 -7.47 9.40 2.91
C VAL A 10 -7.16 9.83 1.48
N PHE A 11 -6.09 10.61 1.28
CA PHE A 11 -5.67 11.05 -0.05
C PHE A 11 -5.38 9.86 -0.98
N LEU A 12 -4.65 8.86 -0.49
CA LEU A 12 -4.37 7.63 -1.24
C LEU A 12 -5.66 6.83 -1.53
N GLY A 13 -6.56 6.73 -0.54
CA GLY A 13 -7.86 6.09 -0.70
C GLY A 13 -8.70 6.74 -1.80
N VAL A 14 -8.75 8.08 -1.83
CA VAL A 14 -9.41 8.86 -2.90
C VAL A 14 -8.79 8.54 -4.25
N LEU A 15 -7.46 8.62 -4.38
CA LEU A 15 -6.78 8.39 -5.66
C LEU A 15 -7.01 6.98 -6.19
N LEU A 16 -6.96 5.95 -5.32
CA LEU A 16 -7.19 4.56 -5.72
C LEU A 16 -8.65 4.30 -6.09
N ALA A 17 -9.61 4.88 -5.35
CA ALA A 17 -11.03 4.76 -5.68
C ALA A 17 -11.34 5.44 -7.03
N LEU A 18 -10.79 6.62 -7.26
CA LEU A 18 -10.98 7.38 -8.49
C LEU A 18 -10.34 6.64 -9.68
N LEU A 19 -9.12 6.13 -9.51
CA LEU A 19 -8.44 5.32 -10.52
C LEU A 19 -9.22 4.04 -10.84
N ALA A 20 -9.80 3.37 -9.83
CA ALA A 20 -10.60 2.17 -10.05
C ALA A 20 -11.88 2.44 -10.83
N VAL A 21 -12.57 3.55 -10.56
CA VAL A 21 -13.74 4.00 -11.35
C VAL A 21 -13.33 4.31 -12.78
N LEU A 22 -12.20 4.99 -12.98
CA LEU A 22 -11.69 5.32 -14.31
C LEU A 22 -11.21 4.09 -15.09
N LEU A 23 -10.78 3.03 -14.41
CA LEU A 23 -10.32 1.79 -15.06
C LEU A 23 -11.47 1.02 -15.73
N VAL A 24 -12.72 1.22 -15.32
CA VAL A 24 -13.89 0.58 -15.92
C VAL A 24 -14.05 1.01 -17.41
N PRO A 25 -14.22 2.29 -17.75
CA PRO A 25 -14.31 2.73 -19.15
C PRO A 25 -13.02 2.50 -19.93
N VAL A 26 -11.85 2.52 -19.28
CA VAL A 26 -10.58 2.12 -19.90
C VAL A 26 -10.62 0.67 -20.39
N ASN A 27 -11.13 -0.27 -19.57
CA ASN A 27 -11.19 -1.68 -19.94
C ASN A 27 -12.25 -1.94 -21.05
N PHE A 28 -13.24 -1.06 -21.19
CA PHE A 28 -14.15 -1.05 -22.34
C PHE A 28 -13.56 -0.35 -23.58
N GLY A 29 -12.32 0.12 -23.53
CA GLY A 29 -11.64 0.80 -24.63
C GLY A 29 -12.13 2.24 -24.88
N LEU A 30 -12.93 2.80 -23.97
CA LEU A 30 -13.54 4.13 -24.13
C LEU A 30 -12.57 5.27 -23.75
N LEU A 31 -11.54 4.97 -22.96
CA LEU A 31 -10.53 5.95 -22.53
C LEU A 31 -9.11 5.43 -22.79
N PRO A 32 -8.21 6.26 -23.33
CA PRO A 32 -6.80 5.91 -23.46
C PRO A 32 -6.18 5.79 -22.07
N PHE A 33 -5.42 4.72 -21.84
CA PHE A 33 -4.79 4.42 -20.57
C PHE A 33 -3.30 4.20 -20.72
N SER A 34 -2.53 4.86 -19.87
CA SER A 34 -1.09 4.67 -19.74
C SER A 34 -0.80 3.89 -18.45
N PRO A 35 -0.39 2.60 -18.54
CA PRO A 35 0.03 1.81 -17.38
C PRO A 35 1.17 2.47 -16.60
N ASP A 36 2.04 3.21 -17.29
CA ASP A 36 3.21 3.88 -16.70
C ASP A 36 2.82 5.02 -15.76
N GLY A 37 1.71 5.71 -16.05
CA GLY A 37 1.18 6.73 -15.16
C GLY A 37 0.71 6.16 -13.82
N GLN A 38 0.12 4.96 -13.83
CA GLN A 38 -0.27 4.26 -12.61
C GLN A 38 0.94 3.83 -11.78
N LEU A 39 1.93 3.19 -12.43
CA LEU A 39 3.17 2.75 -11.76
C LEU A 39 3.94 3.95 -11.19
N GLY A 40 4.06 5.03 -11.96
CA GLY A 40 4.70 6.27 -11.56
C GLY A 40 4.03 6.92 -10.35
N LEU A 41 2.69 7.04 -10.36
CA LEU A 41 1.92 7.58 -9.24
C LEU A 41 2.12 6.77 -7.95
N LEU A 42 2.08 5.44 -8.03
CA LEU A 42 2.31 4.57 -6.88
C LEU A 42 3.71 4.74 -6.29
N LEU A 43 4.73 4.87 -7.16
CA LEU A 43 6.08 5.13 -6.71
C LEU A 43 6.22 6.50 -6.03
N VAL A 44 5.60 7.56 -6.58
CA VAL A 44 5.61 8.91 -5.98
C VAL A 44 4.95 8.88 -4.61
N ILE A 45 3.81 8.19 -4.47
CA ILE A 45 3.10 8.07 -3.20
C ILE A 45 3.97 7.35 -2.17
N MET A 46 4.59 6.22 -2.54
CA MET A 46 5.51 5.52 -1.63
C MET A 46 6.70 6.40 -1.25
N ALA A 47 7.24 7.17 -2.20
CA ALA A 47 8.34 8.07 -1.94
C ALA A 47 7.95 9.16 -0.92
N ILE A 48 6.75 9.72 -1.02
CA ILE A 48 6.20 10.66 -0.03
C ILE A 48 6.08 9.99 1.34
N GLN A 49 5.58 8.75 1.40
CA GLN A 49 5.49 8.00 2.66
C GLN A 49 6.88 7.80 3.31
N ILE A 50 7.88 7.42 2.52
CA ILE A 50 9.28 7.28 2.99
C ILE A 50 9.81 8.63 3.49
N LEU A 51 9.57 9.71 2.76
CA LEU A 51 10.14 11.03 3.05
C LEU A 51 9.47 11.72 4.25
N ALA A 52 8.15 11.59 4.37
CA ALA A 52 7.32 12.23 5.38
C ALA A 52 7.25 11.41 6.68
N MET A 53 7.17 10.07 6.58
CA MET A 53 6.95 9.18 7.73
C MET A 53 8.19 8.39 8.14
N GLY A 54 9.19 8.23 7.26
CA GLY A 54 10.24 7.23 7.44
C GLY A 54 9.74 5.78 7.33
N GLU A 55 8.48 5.58 6.92
CA GLU A 55 7.93 4.26 6.68
C GLU A 55 8.34 3.78 5.30
N THR A 56 9.01 2.64 5.28
CA THR A 56 9.31 1.91 4.05
C THR A 56 8.41 0.68 3.97
N PRO A 57 8.23 0.09 2.78
CA PRO A 57 7.49 -1.17 2.64
C PRO A 57 8.02 -2.28 3.56
N LEU A 58 9.30 -2.22 3.96
CA LEU A 58 9.97 -3.19 4.82
C LEU A 58 9.77 -2.94 6.33
N GLY A 59 9.11 -1.84 6.70
CA GLY A 59 8.91 -1.43 8.10
C GLY A 59 9.22 0.04 8.34
N SER A 60 8.97 0.49 9.57
CA SER A 60 9.28 1.86 10.01
C SER A 60 10.78 1.99 10.32
N PHE A 61 11.43 2.95 9.67
CA PHE A 61 12.83 3.29 9.92
C PHE A 61 12.93 4.72 10.43
N ARG A 62 13.89 4.97 11.35
CA ARG A 62 14.18 6.35 11.76
C ARG A 62 14.68 7.14 10.56
N ARG A 63 14.11 8.33 10.36
CA ARG A 63 14.45 9.27 9.27
C ARG A 63 15.95 9.53 9.24
N SER A 64 16.64 8.89 8.29
CA SER A 64 18.07 9.04 8.04
C SER A 64 18.28 9.79 6.74
N TRP A 65 19.44 10.45 6.60
CA TRP A 65 19.79 11.15 5.36
C TRP A 65 19.78 10.21 4.14
N PHE A 66 20.12 8.94 4.36
CA PHE A 66 20.05 7.88 3.33
C PHE A 66 18.63 7.55 2.88
N LEU A 67 17.66 7.52 3.80
CA LEU A 67 16.25 7.33 3.44
C LEU A 67 15.70 8.51 2.64
N VAL A 68 16.16 9.72 2.96
CA VAL A 68 15.76 10.94 2.26
C VAL A 68 16.25 10.93 0.81
N THR A 69 17.49 10.52 0.57
CA THR A 69 18.02 10.43 -0.81
C THR A 69 17.30 9.36 -1.62
N ILE A 70 17.01 8.19 -1.04
CA ILE A 70 16.21 7.15 -1.70
C ILE A 70 14.82 7.68 -2.07
N GLY A 71 14.14 8.32 -1.12
CA GLY A 71 12.82 8.90 -1.37
C GLY A 71 12.85 9.92 -2.51
N LEU A 72 13.84 10.80 -2.56
CA LEU A 72 13.97 11.79 -3.64
C LEU A 72 14.18 11.12 -5.01
N VAL A 73 15.00 10.07 -5.08
CA VAL A 73 15.22 9.29 -6.30
C VAL A 73 13.92 8.62 -6.76
N PHE A 74 13.13 8.09 -5.82
CA PHE A 74 11.83 7.48 -6.13
C PHE A 74 10.82 8.49 -6.66
N VAL A 75 10.75 9.71 -6.08
CA VAL A 75 9.91 10.79 -6.64
C VAL A 75 10.33 11.11 -8.07
N ALA A 76 11.63 11.29 -8.32
CA ALA A 76 12.13 11.64 -9.65
C ALA A 76 11.80 10.58 -10.70
N MET A 77 12.03 9.29 -10.38
CA MET A 77 11.67 8.18 -11.27
C MET A 77 10.17 8.09 -11.51
N GLY A 78 9.36 8.28 -10.47
CA GLY A 78 7.90 8.23 -10.58
C GLY A 78 7.34 9.36 -11.46
N VAL A 79 7.80 10.60 -11.26
CA VAL A 79 7.41 11.75 -12.10
C VAL A 79 7.86 11.55 -13.55
N TYR A 80 9.09 11.10 -13.78
CA TYR A 80 9.61 10.84 -15.12
C TYR A 80 8.74 9.80 -15.87
N SER A 81 8.38 8.71 -15.19
CA SER A 81 7.51 7.66 -15.76
C SER A 81 6.11 8.14 -16.11
N CYS A 82 5.58 9.14 -15.40
CA CYS A 82 4.29 9.72 -15.74
C CYS A 82 4.34 10.57 -17.02
N ILE A 83 5.50 11.16 -17.34
CA ILE A 83 5.68 12.05 -18.50
C ILE A 83 6.09 11.23 -19.73
N VAL A 84 7.01 10.28 -19.57
CA VAL A 84 7.59 9.50 -20.67
C VAL A 84 7.26 8.01 -20.48
N PRO A 85 6.13 7.54 -21.04
CA PRO A 85 5.75 6.13 -20.96
C PRO A 85 6.71 5.24 -21.76
N GLY A 86 6.87 3.98 -21.35
CA GLY A 86 7.60 2.93 -22.07
C GLY A 86 9.09 2.76 -21.74
N ILE A 87 9.73 3.71 -21.04
CA ILE A 87 11.18 3.61 -20.74
C ILE A 87 11.43 2.92 -19.38
N LEU A 88 10.71 3.34 -18.34
CA LEU A 88 10.90 2.84 -16.97
C LEU A 88 9.91 1.73 -16.59
N THR A 89 9.02 1.34 -17.49
CA THR A 89 7.87 0.46 -17.23
C THR A 89 8.27 -0.84 -16.53
N ASP A 90 9.19 -1.60 -17.12
CA ASP A 90 9.58 -2.91 -16.61
C ASP A 90 10.37 -2.78 -15.31
N LEU A 91 11.25 -1.77 -15.23
CA LEU A 91 11.99 -1.47 -14.01
C LEU A 91 11.05 -1.14 -12.84
N LEU A 92 10.10 -0.24 -13.05
CA LEU A 92 9.14 0.16 -12.04
C LEU A 92 8.21 -0.98 -11.66
N ARG A 93 7.75 -1.76 -12.63
CA ARG A 93 6.90 -2.92 -12.40
C ARG A 93 7.60 -3.94 -11.51
N VAL A 94 8.83 -4.33 -11.83
CA VAL A 94 9.61 -5.30 -11.03
C VAL A 94 9.94 -4.72 -9.66
N MET A 95 10.39 -3.47 -9.61
CA MET A 95 10.77 -2.80 -8.36
C MET A 95 9.57 -2.69 -7.42
N LEU A 96 8.46 -2.08 -7.86
CA LEU A 96 7.23 -1.96 -7.06
C LEU A 96 6.64 -3.32 -6.70
N GLY A 97 6.72 -4.29 -7.62
CA GLY A 97 6.25 -5.65 -7.39
C GLY A 97 7.00 -6.32 -6.24
N LEU A 98 8.34 -6.28 -6.27
CA LEU A 98 9.19 -6.82 -5.22
C LEU A 98 9.01 -6.07 -3.89
N LEU A 99 9.01 -4.73 -3.92
CA LEU A 99 8.84 -3.90 -2.72
C LEU A 99 7.50 -4.17 -2.03
N ASN A 100 6.40 -4.26 -2.78
CA ASN A 100 5.09 -4.59 -2.21
C ASN A 100 5.03 -6.03 -1.70
N LEU A 101 5.57 -6.99 -2.45
CA LEU A 101 5.52 -8.40 -2.08
C LEU A 101 6.36 -8.68 -0.83
N ILE A 102 7.64 -8.30 -0.85
CA ILE A 102 8.57 -8.51 0.25
C ILE A 102 8.13 -7.70 1.46
N GLY A 103 7.77 -6.43 1.27
CA GLY A 103 7.31 -5.57 2.36
C GLY A 103 6.09 -6.14 3.10
N SER A 104 5.08 -6.54 2.34
CA SER A 104 3.86 -7.13 2.90
C SER A 104 4.12 -8.47 3.59
N LEU A 105 5.02 -9.31 3.05
CA LEU A 105 5.43 -10.57 3.67
C LEU A 105 6.21 -10.37 4.97
N VAL A 106 7.15 -9.42 4.99
CA VAL A 106 7.94 -9.10 6.19
C VAL A 106 7.03 -8.57 7.31
N LEU A 107 6.11 -7.67 7.00
CA LEU A 107 5.13 -7.14 7.97
C LEU A 107 4.18 -8.23 8.49
N LEU A 108 3.75 -9.15 7.63
CA LEU A 108 2.95 -10.32 8.04
C LEU A 108 3.76 -11.28 8.92
N ALA A 109 4.98 -11.64 8.52
CA ALA A 109 5.84 -12.56 9.25
C ALA A 109 6.22 -12.00 10.63
N GLY A 110 6.61 -10.74 10.71
CA GLY A 110 6.91 -10.04 11.96
C GLY A 110 5.74 -10.00 12.95
N ARG A 111 4.52 -10.26 12.47
CA ARG A 111 3.30 -10.32 13.29
C ARG A 111 2.88 -11.75 13.65
N VAL A 112 2.85 -12.65 12.67
CA VAL A 112 2.38 -14.03 12.85
C VAL A 112 3.39 -14.83 13.67
N VAL A 113 4.69 -14.62 13.48
CA VAL A 113 5.75 -15.33 14.22
C VAL A 113 5.64 -15.13 15.74
N PRO A 114 5.62 -13.89 16.29
CA PRO A 114 5.49 -13.70 17.73
C PRO A 114 4.15 -14.20 18.28
N MET A 115 3.06 -14.11 17.50
CA MET A 115 1.75 -14.62 17.92
C MET A 115 1.73 -16.15 18.01
N VAL A 116 2.33 -16.85 17.04
CA VAL A 116 2.46 -18.31 17.06
C VAL A 116 3.44 -18.78 18.15
N LEU A 117 4.54 -18.05 18.38
CA LEU A 117 5.45 -18.31 19.50
C LEU A 117 4.76 -18.11 20.85
N ALA A 118 3.95 -17.05 21.02
CA ALA A 118 3.18 -16.82 22.24
C ALA A 118 2.13 -17.92 22.48
N MET A 119 1.46 -18.38 21.42
CA MET A 119 0.53 -19.53 21.48
C MET A 119 1.22 -20.86 21.83
N ARG A 120 2.52 -20.99 21.52
CA ARG A 120 3.33 -22.16 21.88
C ARG A 120 3.88 -22.11 23.31
N ALA A 121 3.86 -20.95 23.98
CA ALA A 121 4.59 -20.73 25.24
C ALA A 121 3.76 -20.77 26.54
N ALA A 122 2.45 -20.46 26.58
CA ALA A 122 1.63 -20.59 27.81
C ALA A 122 0.10 -20.52 27.55
N PRO A 123 -0.78 -20.90 28.52
CA PRO A 123 -2.09 -21.53 28.27
C PRO A 123 -3.30 -20.58 28.12
N LYS A 124 -4.24 -21.02 27.25
CA LYS A 124 -5.71 -21.10 27.43
C LYS A 124 -6.48 -19.99 28.16
N GLU A 125 -6.16 -18.71 27.97
CA GLU A 125 -7.17 -17.65 28.11
C GLU A 125 -7.24 -16.82 26.82
N PRO A 126 -8.44 -16.69 26.22
CA PRO A 126 -8.59 -15.85 25.05
C PRO A 126 -8.31 -14.41 25.47
N VAL A 127 -7.17 -13.87 25.05
CA VAL A 127 -6.86 -12.46 25.21
C VAL A 127 -7.96 -11.71 24.48
N ILE A 128 -8.88 -11.10 25.24
CA ILE A 128 -9.94 -10.27 24.67
C ILE A 128 -9.25 -8.99 24.20
N LEU A 129 -8.84 -8.97 22.93
CA LEU A 129 -8.29 -7.75 22.33
C LEU A 129 -9.38 -6.67 22.32
N PRO A 130 -9.08 -5.44 22.78
CA PRO A 130 -9.97 -4.31 22.63
C PRO A 130 -10.44 -4.17 21.17
N ALA A 131 -11.73 -3.90 20.96
CA ALA A 131 -12.33 -3.81 19.62
C ALA A 131 -11.55 -2.91 18.64
N PRO A 132 -10.96 -1.77 19.05
CA PRO A 132 -10.17 -0.94 18.13
C PRO A 132 -8.88 -1.62 17.67
N VAL A 133 -8.17 -2.30 18.57
CA VAL A 133 -6.95 -3.04 18.25
C VAL A 133 -7.25 -4.20 17.32
N ARG A 134 -8.40 -4.88 17.51
CA ARG A 134 -8.88 -5.94 16.61
C ARG A 134 -9.19 -5.43 15.21
N ASN A 135 -9.84 -4.27 15.09
CA ASN A 135 -10.16 -3.68 13.79
C ASN A 135 -8.89 -3.22 13.05
N LEU A 136 -7.91 -2.65 13.75
CA LEU A 136 -6.58 -2.38 13.20
C LEU A 136 -5.88 -3.67 12.77
N LEU A 137 -6.01 -4.74 13.57
CA LEU A 137 -5.51 -6.09 13.26
C LEU A 137 -6.00 -6.58 11.91
N ILE A 138 -7.32 -6.54 11.71
CA ILE A 138 -7.99 -7.02 10.51
C ILE A 138 -7.60 -6.15 9.31
N THR A 139 -7.67 -4.83 9.47
CA THR A 139 -7.42 -3.89 8.37
C THR A 139 -5.97 -3.98 7.90
N GLN A 140 -5.00 -4.04 8.81
CA GLN A 140 -3.58 -4.22 8.46
C GLN A 140 -3.32 -5.55 7.74
N THR A 141 -3.96 -6.63 8.19
CA THR A 141 -3.84 -7.95 7.54
C THR A 141 -4.43 -7.93 6.13
N ALA A 142 -5.58 -7.28 5.95
CA ALA A 142 -6.19 -7.09 4.64
C ALA A 142 -5.31 -6.26 3.71
N LEU A 143 -4.74 -5.15 4.19
CA LEU A 143 -3.82 -4.32 3.40
C LEU A 143 -2.56 -5.08 2.97
N ASN A 144 -1.97 -5.89 3.84
CA ASN A 144 -0.81 -6.72 3.48
C ASN A 144 -1.18 -7.82 2.46
N LEU A 145 -2.35 -8.44 2.59
CA LEU A 145 -2.85 -9.40 1.58
C LEU A 145 -3.03 -8.74 0.21
N ILE A 146 -3.60 -7.54 0.18
CA ILE A 146 -3.73 -6.74 -1.04
C ILE A 146 -2.36 -6.38 -1.61
N GLY A 147 -1.41 -5.99 -0.76
CA GLY A 147 -0.03 -5.72 -1.17
C GLY A 147 0.66 -6.93 -1.80
N ILE A 148 0.43 -8.14 -1.27
CA ILE A 148 0.90 -9.40 -1.88
C ILE A 148 0.25 -9.62 -3.25
N LEU A 149 -1.07 -9.54 -3.34
CA LEU A 149 -1.83 -9.68 -4.59
C LEU A 149 -1.39 -8.68 -5.65
N PHE A 150 -1.14 -7.44 -5.23
CA PHE A 150 -0.69 -6.38 -6.12
C PHE A 150 0.75 -6.61 -6.58
N GLY A 151 1.65 -6.99 -5.66
CA GLY A 151 3.04 -7.31 -5.98
C GLY A 151 3.18 -8.51 -6.92
N THR A 152 2.38 -9.56 -6.72
CA THR A 152 2.36 -10.72 -7.62
C THR A 152 1.76 -10.38 -8.99
N SER A 153 0.69 -9.59 -9.04
CA SER A 153 0.09 -9.09 -10.29
C SER A 153 1.10 -8.30 -11.14
N MET A 154 1.93 -7.49 -10.47
CA MET A 154 2.99 -6.73 -11.14
C MET A 154 4.11 -7.63 -11.66
N LEU A 155 4.55 -8.63 -10.89
CA LEU A 155 5.65 -9.52 -11.29
C LEU A 155 5.25 -10.53 -12.37
N LEU A 156 3.97 -10.91 -12.43
CA LEU A 156 3.43 -11.87 -13.40
C LEU A 156 2.36 -11.19 -14.29
N PRO A 157 2.77 -10.29 -15.20
CA PRO A 157 1.85 -9.61 -16.10
C PRO A 157 1.13 -10.63 -16.99
N GLY A 158 -0.21 -10.59 -17.00
CA GLY A 158 -1.06 -11.49 -17.79
C GLY A 158 -1.78 -12.59 -16.98
N LEU A 159 -1.40 -12.82 -15.72
CA LEU A 159 -2.13 -13.75 -14.84
C LEU A 159 -3.48 -13.17 -14.35
N ILE A 160 -3.55 -11.85 -14.21
CA ILE A 160 -4.69 -11.14 -13.63
C ILE A 160 -5.30 -10.18 -14.67
N PRO A 161 -6.58 -10.34 -15.06
CA PRO A 161 -7.25 -9.44 -15.99
C PRO A 161 -7.24 -7.99 -15.49
N GLY A 162 -7.15 -7.02 -16.39
CA GLY A 162 -7.18 -5.58 -16.04
C GLY A 162 -8.40 -5.18 -15.21
N LEU A 163 -9.55 -5.83 -15.44
CA LEU A 163 -10.76 -5.67 -14.64
C LEU A 163 -10.61 -6.13 -13.18
N VAL A 164 -9.82 -7.18 -12.95
CA VAL A 164 -9.52 -7.69 -11.60
C VAL A 164 -8.54 -6.74 -10.90
N VAL A 165 -7.57 -6.17 -11.63
CA VAL A 165 -6.72 -5.09 -11.10
C VAL A 165 -7.57 -3.88 -10.69
N ALA A 166 -8.54 -3.48 -11.51
CA ALA A 166 -9.49 -2.41 -11.17
C ALA A 166 -10.27 -2.71 -9.88
N ALA A 167 -10.78 -3.93 -9.75
CA ALA A 167 -11.50 -4.37 -8.56
C ALA A 167 -10.59 -4.37 -7.32
N ILE A 168 -9.37 -4.89 -7.42
CA ILE A 168 -8.39 -4.88 -6.31
C ILE A 168 -8.10 -3.45 -5.88
N LEU A 169 -7.86 -2.52 -6.82
CA LEU A 169 -7.65 -1.10 -6.51
C LEU A 169 -8.88 -0.46 -5.86
N PHE A 170 -10.08 -0.78 -6.31
CA PHE A 170 -11.33 -0.27 -5.74
C PHE A 170 -11.47 -0.67 -4.27
N PHE A 171 -11.32 -1.97 -3.98
CA PHE A 171 -11.37 -2.48 -2.62
C PHE A 171 -10.25 -1.93 -1.76
N ASN A 172 -9.04 -1.75 -2.31
CA ASN A 172 -7.94 -1.13 -1.59
C ASN A 172 -8.25 0.33 -1.22
N GLY A 173 -8.77 1.13 -2.16
CA GLY A 173 -9.20 2.50 -1.89
C GLY A 173 -10.25 2.56 -0.78
N LEU A 174 -11.25 1.68 -0.83
CA LEU A 174 -12.31 1.59 0.18
C LEU A 174 -11.77 1.18 1.57
N LEU A 175 -10.83 0.24 1.61
CA LEU A 175 -10.18 -0.20 2.85
C LEU A 175 -9.33 0.90 3.50
N LEU A 176 -8.66 1.73 2.71
CA LEU A 176 -7.91 2.87 3.24
C LEU A 176 -8.83 3.95 3.81
N PHE A 177 -10.00 4.17 3.21
CA PHE A 177 -11.05 5.03 3.79
C PHE A 177 -11.55 4.48 5.13
N LEU A 178 -11.79 3.17 5.20
CA LEU A 178 -12.20 2.52 6.45
C LEU A 178 -11.12 2.64 7.53
N LEU A 179 -9.85 2.45 7.17
CA LEU A 179 -8.72 2.60 8.08
C LEU A 179 -8.63 4.03 8.63
N ALA A 180 -8.76 5.03 7.76
CA ALA A 180 -8.74 6.43 8.17
C ALA A 180 -9.92 6.79 9.09
N TYR A 181 -11.11 6.25 8.82
CA TYR A 181 -12.27 6.41 9.70
C TYR A 181 -12.01 5.81 11.09
N ILE A 182 -11.48 4.58 11.15
CA ILE A 182 -11.15 3.90 12.42
C ILE A 182 -10.12 4.72 13.21
N LEU A 183 -9.08 5.23 12.54
CA LEU A 183 -8.04 6.04 13.17
C LEU A 183 -8.57 7.39 13.70
N GLY A 184 -9.59 7.97 13.04
CA GLY A 184 -10.26 9.19 13.48
C GLY A 184 -11.24 9.00 14.65
N THR A 185 -11.77 7.78 14.82
CA THR A 185 -12.65 7.42 15.94
C THR A 185 -11.91 6.98 17.21
N LEU A 186 -10.61 6.72 17.11
CA LEU A 186 -9.77 6.41 18.27
C LEU A 186 -9.47 7.69 19.06
N PRO A 187 -9.73 7.74 20.38
CA PRO A 187 -9.26 8.84 21.21
C PRO A 187 -7.73 8.88 21.12
N GLN A 188 -7.19 10.03 20.74
CA GLN A 188 -5.76 10.27 20.79
C GLN A 188 -5.37 10.28 22.27
N GLU A 189 -4.76 9.20 22.75
CA GLU A 189 -4.05 9.25 24.03
C GLU A 189 -2.75 10.03 23.82
N ALA A 190 -2.85 11.35 23.98
CA ALA A 190 -1.95 12.30 24.65
C ALA A 190 -2.22 13.72 24.18
#